data_AF-A0A975ILV2-F1
#
_entry.id   AF-A0A975ILV2-F1
#
_cell.length_a   1.000
_cell.length_b   1.000
_cell.length_c   1.000
_cell.angle_alpha   90.00
_cell.angle_beta   90.00
_cell.angle_gamma   90.00
#
_symmetry.space_group_name_H-M   'P 1'
#
loop_
_entity.id
_entity.type
_entity.pdbx_description
1 polymer ?
#
loop_
_entity_poly.entity_id
_entity_poly.type
_entity_poly.pdbx_seq_one_letter_code
_entity_poly.pdbx_strand_id
1 'polypeptide(L)' 'MTWYNETYIIGERVKVRNEKEIGVVTRIDFEKGFICVLFPKIREVIFNYPEDLENENIKPFVVRK' A
#
# COMPACT_ATOMS: atom_id res chain seq x y z
N MET A 1 13.77 5.56 -20.30
CA MET A 1 12.74 4.81 -19.58
C MET A 1 12.49 5.51 -18.26
N THR A 2 11.55 6.46 -18.26
CA THR A 2 11.18 7.20 -17.06
C THR A 2 10.26 6.29 -16.26
N TRP A 3 10.83 5.51 -15.34
CA TRP A 3 10.04 4.81 -14.32
C TRP A 3 9.31 5.89 -13.53
N TYR A 4 8.02 6.06 -13.85
CA TYR A 4 7.19 7.08 -13.27
C TYR A 4 7.04 6.80 -11.77
N ASN A 5 7.17 7.85 -10.98
CA ASN A 5 7.34 7.88 -9.53
C ASN A 5 6.14 7.34 -8.72
N GLU A 6 5.14 6.75 -9.39
CA GLU A 6 3.82 6.39 -8.85
C GLU A 6 3.75 4.95 -8.34
N THR A 7 4.63 4.06 -8.82
CA THR A 7 4.60 2.62 -8.45
C THR A 7 5.54 2.26 -7.30
N TYR A 8 6.19 3.25 -6.68
CA TYR A 8 7.23 3.03 -5.67
C TYR A 8 6.77 2.27 -4.41
N ILE A 9 5.46 2.19 -4.19
CA ILE A 9 4.90 1.54 -3.02
C ILE A 9 4.67 0.04 -3.20
N ILE A 10 4.76 -0.53 -4.42
CA ILE A 10 4.65 -1.99 -4.61
C ILE A 10 5.88 -2.66 -4.00
N GLY A 11 5.65 -3.63 -3.10
CA GLY A 11 6.70 -4.30 -2.32
C GLY A 11 7.09 -3.56 -1.04
N GLU A 12 6.60 -2.34 -0.82
CA GLU A 12 6.87 -1.59 0.40
C GLU A 12 6.03 -2.08 1.57
N ARG A 13 6.62 -2.00 2.76
CA ARG A 13 5.91 -2.21 4.02
C ARG A 13 5.03 -1.02 4.30
N VAL A 14 3.75 -1.26 4.58
CA VAL A 14 2.76 -0.24 4.92
C VAL A 14 2.13 -0.53 6.27
N LYS A 15 1.92 0.54 7.03
CA LYS A 15 1.15 0.51 8.26
C LYS A 15 -0.25 1.02 7.96
N VAL A 16 -1.25 0.22 8.28
CA VAL A 16 -2.65 0.60 8.12
C VAL A 16 -3.20 1.08 9.46
N ARG A 17 -3.95 2.20 9.46
CA ARG A 17 -4.44 2.85 10.69
C ARG A 17 -5.24 1.90 11.59
N ASN A 18 -6.05 1.05 10.98
CA ASN A 18 -6.95 0.12 11.69
C ASN A 18 -6.33 -1.27 11.94
N GLU A 19 -5.09 -1.50 11.52
CA GLU A 19 -4.38 -2.76 11.73
C GLU A 19 -3.15 -2.54 12.61
N LYS A 20 -2.96 -3.45 13.59
CA LYS A 20 -1.74 -3.43 14.41
C LYS A 20 -0.53 -3.98 13.65
N GLU A 21 -0.78 -4.82 12.67
CA GLU A 21 0.23 -5.52 11.89
C GLU A 21 0.68 -4.66 10.70
N ILE A 22 1.93 -4.87 10.28
CA ILE A 22 2.49 -4.22 9.09
C ILE A 22 2.17 -5.11 7.89
N GLY A 23 1.55 -4.53 6.88
CA GLY A 23 1.29 -5.19 5.61
C GLY A 23 2.38 -4.88 4.58
N VAL A 24 2.39 -5.63 3.49
CA VAL A 24 3.25 -5.37 2.32
C VAL A 24 2.34 -5.16 1.12
N VAL A 25 2.57 -4.11 0.35
CA VAL A 25 1.80 -3.89 -0.88
C VAL A 25 2.21 -4.93 -1.92
N THR A 26 1.27 -5.73 -2.40
CA THR A 26 1.54 -6.78 -3.40
C THR A 26 1.25 -6.32 -4.82
N ARG A 27 0.18 -5.54 -5.00
CA ARG A 27 -0.22 -4.99 -6.30
C ARG A 27 -1.00 -3.69 -6.13
N ILE A 28 -0.99 -2.86 -7.17
CA ILE A 28 -1.80 -1.65 -7.28
C ILE A 28 -2.39 -1.63 -8.68
N ASP A 29 -3.70 -1.46 -8.76
CA ASP A 29 -4.43 -1.26 -10.00
C ASP A 29 -4.88 0.21 -10.06
N PHE A 30 -4.10 1.03 -10.76
CA PHE A 30 -4.40 2.46 -10.92
C PHE A 30 -5.66 2.70 -11.75
N GLU A 31 -5.92 1.87 -12.76
CA GLU A 31 -7.11 1.98 -13.62
C GLU A 31 -8.41 1.67 -12.85
N LYS A 32 -8.33 0.75 -11.89
CA LYS A 32 -9.47 0.33 -11.07
C LYS A 32 -9.52 1.02 -9.71
N GLY A 33 -8.49 1.80 -9.36
CA GLY A 33 -8.43 2.57 -8.12
C GLY A 33 -8.33 1.70 -6.86
N PHE A 34 -7.51 0.64 -6.86
CA PHE A 34 -7.29 -0.14 -5.63
C PHE A 34 -5.84 -0.55 -5.42
N ILE A 35 -5.51 -0.82 -4.15
CA ILE A 35 -4.23 -1.31 -3.68
C ILE A 35 -4.44 -2.55 -2.83
N CYS A 36 -3.63 -3.59 -3.08
CA CYS A 36 -3.67 -4.82 -2.31
C CYS A 36 -2.49 -4.87 -1.35
N VAL A 37 -2.81 -5.13 -0.10
CA VAL A 37 -1.87 -5.23 0.99
C VAL A 37 -1.97 -6.61 1.60
N LEU A 38 -0.86 -7.34 1.58
CA LEU A 38 -0.72 -8.64 2.19
C LEU A 38 -0.20 -8.47 3.62
N PHE A 39 -1.00 -8.93 4.58
CA PHE A 39 -0.64 -9.01 5.98
C PHE A 39 -0.05 -10.39 6.32
N PRO A 40 0.70 -10.51 7.44
CA PRO A 40 1.06 -11.80 8.01
C PRO A 40 -0.15 -12.74 8.13
N LYS A 41 0.10 -14.05 8.04
CA LYS A 41 -0.94 -15.11 7.97
C LYS A 41 -1.73 -15.14 6.65
N ILE A 42 -1.15 -14.65 5.55
CA ILE A 42 -1.71 -14.75 4.19
C ILE A 42 -3.06 -13.99 4.08
N ARG A 43 -3.22 -12.93 4.88
CA ARG A 43 -4.42 -12.10 4.84
C ARG A 43 -4.21 -10.99 3.82
N GLU A 44 -4.74 -11.18 2.61
CA GLU A 44 -4.78 -10.11 1.61
C GLU A 44 -5.99 -9.21 1.85
N VAL A 45 -5.76 -7.90 1.91
CA VAL A 45 -6.80 -6.88 2.06
C VAL A 45 -6.66 -5.89 0.91
N ILE A 46 -7.80 -5.56 0.32
CA ILE A 46 -7.89 -4.57 -0.75
C ILE A 46 -8.35 -3.25 -0.13
N PHE A 47 -7.67 -2.17 -0.49
CA PHE A 47 -8.01 -0.81 -0.11
C PHE A 47 -8.20 0.04 -1.37
N ASN A 48 -8.86 1.19 -1.24
CA ASN A 48 -9.13 2.10 -2.34
C ASN A 48 -7.95 3.02 -2.55
N TYR A 49 -7.50 3.13 -3.80
CA TYR A 49 -6.45 4.04 -4.21
C TYR A 49 -7.05 5.16 -5.08
N PRO A 50 -6.69 6.44 -4.87
CA PRO A 50 -5.74 6.96 -3.87
C PRO A 50 -6.39 7.31 -2.51
N GLU A 51 -7.71 7.14 -2.35
CA GLU A 51 -8.46 7.60 -1.18
C GLU A 51 -7.87 7.13 0.16
N ASP A 52 -7.51 5.85 0.29
CA ASP A 52 -6.91 5.33 1.54
C ASP A 52 -5.47 5.82 1.77
N LEU A 53 -4.78 6.27 0.72
CA LEU A 53 -3.47 6.89 0.82
C LEU A 53 -3.60 8.35 1.30
N GLU A 54 -4.55 9.09 0.72
CA GLU A 54 -4.81 10.50 1.05
C GLU A 54 -5.41 10.67 2.45
N ASN A 55 -6.31 9.75 2.85
CA ASN A 55 -6.91 9.73 4.19
C ASN A 55 -5.96 9.20 5.28
N GLU A 56 -4.67 8.98 4.95
CA GLU A 56 -3.67 8.46 5.87
C GLU A 56 -4.03 7.08 6.45
N ASN A 57 -4.95 6.35 5.81
CA ASN A 57 -5.33 4.99 6.20
C ASN A 57 -4.19 4.02 5.93
N ILE A 58 -3.44 4.23 4.84
CA ILE A 58 -2.24 3.46 4.47
C ILE A 58 -1.04 4.41 4.48
N LYS A 59 -0.08 4.17 5.36
CA LYS A 59 1.20 4.90 5.36
C LYS A 59 2.35 3.95 5.05
N PRO A 60 3.30 4.32 4.19
CA PRO A 60 4.55 3.57 4.08
C PRO A 60 5.25 3.56 5.44
N PHE A 61 5.60 2.37 5.91
CA PHE A 61 6.39 2.15 7.12
C PHE A 61 7.88 2.44 6.86
N VAL A 62 8.27 2.54 5.60
CA VAL A 62 9.65 2.77 5.20
C VAL A 62 9.99 4.24 5.41
N VAL A 63 10.74 4.50 6.48
CA VAL A 63 11.46 5.76 6.68
C VAL A 63 12.57 5.78 5.61
N ARG A 64 12.31 6.44 4.47
CA ARG A 64 13.41 6.80 3.57
C ARG A 64 14.38 7.69 4.37
N LYS A 65 15.59 7.18 4.58
CA LYS A 65 16.70 7.89 5.20
C LYS A 65 17.57 8.51 4.12
#